data_AF-A0A6J4X6U8-F1
#
_entry.id   AF-A0A6J4X6U8-F1
#
_cell.length_a   1.000
_cell.length_b   1.000
_cell.length_c   1.000
_cell.angle_alpha   90.00
_cell.angle_beta   90.00
_cell.angle_gamma   90.00
#
_symmetry.space_group_name_H-M   'P 1'
#
loop_
_entity.id
_entity.type
_entity.pdbx_description
1 polymer ?
#
loop_
_entity_poly.entity_id
_entity_poly.type
_entity_poly.pdbx_seq_one_letter_code
_entity_poly.pdbx_strand_id
1 'polypeptide(L)'
;MTPPNLSPFTSRRQKFMHALSEVLRELDDPEREDVSTIYEYRSENTKTFGSIPKLKFLPFGKDCYMKAEVMRRAGLVNQELQDKVKQLRKDLGFKGARDEEHRILARRFESYWNNWMHQITKATKALSYTNYALCKQGQRLAKPVRLIQQTTMQATRQSEKKQPGDICEKNM
;
A
#
# COMPACT_ATOMS: atom_id res chain seq x y z
N MET A 1 -0.79 17.16 6.36
CA MET A 1 -1.99 16.48 5.82
C MET A 1 -2.33 15.33 6.75
N THR A 2 -3.37 15.47 7.57
CA THR A 2 -3.81 14.40 8.48
C THR A 2 -4.86 13.55 7.76
N PRO A 3 -4.73 12.22 7.74
CA PRO A 3 -5.71 11.37 7.12
C PRO A 3 -7.13 11.49 7.70
N PRO A 4 -8.19 11.39 6.87
CA PRO A 4 -9.54 11.26 7.38
C PRO A 4 -9.66 10.02 8.29
N ASN A 5 -10.39 10.17 9.39
CA ASN A 5 -10.66 9.11 10.36
C ASN A 5 -11.45 7.99 9.68
N LEU A 6 -10.74 6.91 9.35
CA LEU A 6 -11.26 5.73 8.69
C LEU A 6 -10.89 4.54 9.57
N SER A 7 -11.77 3.53 9.62
CA SER A 7 -11.66 2.31 10.46
C SER A 7 -10.22 1.78 10.63
N PRO A 8 -9.89 1.04 11.70
CA PRO A 8 -8.54 0.51 11.93
C PRO A 8 -7.95 -0.28 10.75
N PHE A 9 -8.81 -0.83 9.89
CA PHE A 9 -8.44 -1.51 8.66
C PHE A 9 -7.93 -0.55 7.58
N THR A 10 -8.46 0.66 7.54
CA THR A 10 -8.10 1.74 6.61
C THR A 10 -6.85 2.50 7.05
N SER A 11 -6.59 2.62 8.37
CA SER A 11 -5.39 3.31 8.86
C SER A 11 -4.09 2.55 8.57
N ARG A 12 -4.06 1.22 8.78
CA ARG A 12 -2.88 0.37 8.45
C ARG A 12 -2.60 0.38 6.95
N ARG A 13 -3.67 0.29 6.18
CA ARG A 13 -3.69 0.39 4.72
C ARG A 13 -3.09 1.69 4.22
N GLN A 14 -3.51 2.80 4.81
CA GLN A 14 -2.98 4.10 4.46
C GLN A 14 -1.51 4.25 4.84
N LYS A 15 -1.10 3.82 6.04
CA LYS A 15 0.31 3.82 6.43
C LYS A 15 1.18 3.04 5.45
N PHE A 16 0.72 1.87 5.03
CA PHE A 16 1.40 1.06 4.01
C PHE A 16 1.50 1.78 2.68
N MET A 17 0.40 2.33 2.16
CA MET A 17 0.40 3.03 0.87
C MET A 17 1.20 4.33 0.90
N HIS A 18 1.19 5.06 2.01
CA HIS A 18 1.99 6.26 2.21
C HIS A 18 3.48 5.92 2.18
N ALA A 19 3.90 4.96 3.01
CA ALA A 19 5.30 4.52 3.06
C ALA A 19 5.78 3.99 1.71
N LEU A 20 4.93 3.22 1.00
CA LEU A 20 5.25 2.78 -0.34
C LEU A 20 5.41 3.96 -1.29
N SER A 21 4.48 4.91 -1.29
CA SER A 21 4.54 6.09 -2.16
C SER A 21 5.78 6.94 -1.90
N GLU A 22 6.22 7.09 -0.64
CA GLU A 22 7.44 7.81 -0.30
C GLU A 22 8.67 7.09 -0.85
N VAL A 23 8.78 5.77 -0.62
CA VAL A 23 9.89 4.97 -1.15
C VAL A 23 9.95 5.02 -2.67
N LEU A 24 8.80 4.94 -3.37
CA LEU A 24 8.79 5.03 -4.84
C LEU A 24 9.19 6.42 -5.32
N ARG A 25 8.75 7.50 -4.66
CA ARG A 25 9.16 8.87 -4.99
C ARG A 25 10.66 9.09 -4.81
N GLU A 26 11.24 8.56 -3.74
CA GLU A 26 12.69 8.61 -3.53
C GLU A 26 13.47 7.85 -4.62
N LEU A 27 12.89 6.75 -5.14
CA LEU A 27 13.49 6.05 -6.28
C LEU A 27 13.29 6.78 -7.61
N ASP A 28 12.22 7.57 -7.75
CA ASP A 28 11.94 8.37 -8.92
C ASP A 28 12.61 9.76 -8.89
N ASP A 29 13.30 10.11 -7.79
CA ASP A 29 14.01 11.37 -7.65
C ASP A 29 15.20 11.44 -8.64
N PRO A 30 15.20 12.40 -9.58
CA PRO A 30 16.27 12.54 -10.56
C PRO A 30 17.61 12.93 -9.93
N GLU A 31 17.62 13.51 -8.72
CA GLU A 31 18.83 13.96 -8.02
C GLU A 31 19.41 12.92 -7.05
N ARG A 32 18.82 11.72 -6.97
CA ARG A 32 19.26 10.68 -6.04
C ARG A 32 20.70 10.22 -6.32
N GLU A 33 21.46 10.02 -5.25
CA GLU A 33 22.85 9.53 -5.34
C GLU A 33 22.94 8.07 -5.83
N ASP A 34 22.03 7.18 -5.38
CA ASP A 34 21.98 5.78 -5.82
C ASP A 34 20.92 5.55 -6.90
N VAL A 35 21.33 5.69 -8.17
CA VAL A 35 20.47 5.39 -9.33
C VAL A 35 20.37 3.90 -9.67
N SER A 36 21.11 3.02 -8.97
CA SER A 36 21.19 1.60 -9.31
C SER A 36 19.93 0.82 -8.91
N THR A 37 19.23 1.29 -7.88
CA THR A 37 18.00 0.65 -7.42
C THR A 37 16.82 1.16 -8.25
N ILE A 38 16.12 0.27 -8.94
CA ILE A 38 14.90 0.60 -9.71
C ILE A 38 13.76 -0.31 -9.29
N TYR A 39 12.54 0.00 -9.73
CA TYR A 39 11.38 -0.84 -9.51
C TYR A 39 10.59 -1.04 -10.80
N GLU A 40 9.82 -2.12 -10.84
CA GLU A 40 8.95 -2.45 -11.97
C GLU A 40 7.65 -3.09 -11.48
N TYR A 41 6.57 -2.86 -12.22
CA TYR A 41 5.32 -3.58 -12.05
C TYR A 41 5.25 -4.73 -13.05
N ARG A 42 4.95 -5.93 -12.55
CA ARG A 42 4.75 -7.12 -13.39
C ARG A 42 3.41 -7.77 -13.09
N SER A 43 2.76 -8.28 -14.13
CA SER A 43 1.57 -9.11 -13.93
C SER A 43 2.02 -10.52 -13.50
N GLU A 44 1.53 -11.00 -12.36
CA GLU A 44 1.81 -12.34 -11.87
C GLU A 44 0.52 -13.09 -11.58
N ASN A 45 0.44 -14.34 -12.04
CA ASN A 45 -0.70 -15.19 -11.75
C ASN A 45 -0.52 -15.87 -10.39
N THR A 46 -1.39 -15.53 -9.45
CA THR A 46 -1.43 -16.14 -8.12
C THR A 46 -2.46 -17.25 -8.07
N LYS A 47 -2.14 -18.34 -7.35
CA LYS A 47 -3.09 -19.46 -7.15
C LYS A 47 -4.43 -19.02 -6.54
N THR A 48 -4.40 -18.00 -5.66
CA THR A 48 -5.56 -17.58 -4.87
C THR A 48 -6.36 -16.44 -5.51
N PHE A 49 -5.70 -15.51 -6.20
CA PHE A 49 -6.33 -14.26 -6.66
C PHE A 49 -6.33 -14.11 -8.19
N GLY A 50 -5.74 -15.07 -8.92
CA GLY A 50 -5.49 -14.95 -10.35
C GLY A 50 -4.40 -13.92 -10.64
N SER A 51 -4.45 -13.33 -11.84
CA SER A 51 -3.47 -12.33 -12.28
C SER A 51 -3.63 -11.01 -11.52
N ILE A 52 -2.58 -10.61 -10.79
CA ILE A 52 -2.50 -9.33 -10.08
C ILE A 52 -1.17 -8.63 -10.41
N PRO A 53 -1.11 -7.29 -10.34
CA PRO A 53 0.15 -6.58 -10.44
C PRO A 53 1.00 -6.87 -9.20
N LYS A 54 2.30 -7.06 -9.40
CA LYS A 54 3.35 -7.25 -8.40
C LYS A 54 4.38 -6.16 -8.54
N LEU A 55 4.90 -5.71 -7.41
CA LEU A 55 6.02 -4.77 -7.37
C LEU A 55 7.32 -5.55 -7.11
N LYS A 56 8.32 -5.30 -7.95
CA LYS A 56 9.66 -5.87 -7.80
C LYS A 56 10.71 -4.77 -7.82
N PHE A 57 11.68 -4.85 -6.92
CA PHE A 57 12.85 -3.97 -6.92
C PHE A 57 14.07 -4.70 -7.48
N LEU A 58 14.89 -3.98 -8.21
CA LEU A 58 16.10 -4.47 -8.89
C LEU A 58 17.31 -3.62 -8.48
N PRO A 59 18.54 -4.15 -8.54
CA PRO A 59 18.92 -5.52 -8.94
C PRO A 59 18.60 -6.60 -7.89
N PHE A 60 18.89 -7.86 -8.23
CA PHE A 60 18.72 -8.99 -7.30
C PHE A 60 19.42 -8.72 -5.96
N GLY A 61 18.75 -9.04 -4.86
CA GLY A 61 19.19 -8.73 -3.50
C GLY A 61 18.60 -7.45 -2.90
N LYS A 62 18.18 -6.48 -3.73
CA LYS A 62 17.52 -5.25 -3.25
C LYS A 62 16.03 -5.43 -2.96
N ASP A 63 15.35 -6.35 -3.64
CA ASP A 63 13.90 -6.59 -3.50
C ASP A 63 13.46 -6.81 -2.05
N CYS A 64 14.12 -7.72 -1.35
CA CYS A 64 13.79 -8.05 0.02
C CYS A 64 14.05 -6.87 0.97
N TYR A 65 15.15 -6.16 0.75
CA TYR A 65 15.52 -4.98 1.53
C TYR A 65 14.51 -3.84 1.35
N MET A 66 14.16 -3.49 0.11
CA MET A 66 13.24 -2.39 -0.19
C MET A 66 11.83 -2.66 0.32
N LYS A 67 11.34 -3.91 0.17
CA LYS A 67 10.05 -4.32 0.75
C LYS A 67 10.06 -4.26 2.27
N ALA A 68 11.16 -4.66 2.89
CA ALA A 68 11.32 -4.53 4.33
C ALA A 68 11.32 -3.05 4.78
N GLU A 69 11.98 -2.18 4.02
CA GLU A 69 12.03 -0.74 4.28
C GLU A 69 10.64 -0.09 4.25
N VAL A 70 9.82 -0.40 3.23
CA VAL A 70 8.42 0.04 3.18
C VAL A 70 7.66 -0.38 4.45
N MET A 71 7.83 -1.63 4.89
CA MET A 71 7.14 -2.14 6.08
C MET A 71 7.61 -1.48 7.38
N ARG A 72 8.90 -1.11 7.48
CA ARG A 72 9.44 -0.36 8.62
C ARG A 72 8.86 1.04 8.67
N ARG A 73 8.92 1.77 7.55
CA ARG A 73 8.37 3.14 7.43
C ARG A 73 6.87 3.19 7.68
N ALA A 74 6.14 2.16 7.26
CA ALA A 74 4.71 2.04 7.55
C ALA A 74 4.39 1.83 9.05
N GLY A 75 5.40 1.54 9.88
CA GLY A 75 5.20 1.24 11.31
C GLY A 75 4.34 0.01 11.55
N LEU A 76 4.34 -0.96 10.62
CA LEU A 76 3.51 -2.17 10.67
C LEU A 76 4.24 -3.37 11.29
N VAL A 77 5.23 -3.09 12.13
CA VAL A 77 5.99 -4.06 12.92
C VAL A 77 5.27 -4.27 14.25
N ASN A 78 4.82 -5.50 14.54
CA ASN A 78 4.16 -5.85 15.80
C ASN A 78 5.18 -6.31 16.86
N GLN A 79 4.77 -6.30 18.14
CA GLN A 79 5.61 -6.72 19.27
C GLN A 79 6.17 -8.14 19.08
N GLU A 80 5.32 -9.06 18.61
CA GLU A 80 5.72 -10.43 18.28
C GLU A 80 6.90 -10.50 17.29
N LEU A 81 6.93 -9.62 16.27
CA LEU A 81 8.05 -9.55 15.34
C LEU A 81 9.31 -9.01 16.02
N GLN A 82 9.17 -8.04 16.92
CA GLN A 82 10.32 -7.54 17.69
C GLN A 82 10.90 -8.64 18.59
N ASP A 83 10.05 -9.42 19.24
CA ASP A 83 10.47 -10.51 20.11
C ASP A 83 11.12 -11.65 19.31
N LYS A 84 10.58 -11.94 18.12
CA LYS A 84 11.20 -12.88 17.16
C LYS A 84 12.57 -12.40 16.69
N VAL A 85 12.75 -11.10 16.41
CA VAL A 85 14.05 -10.54 16.02
C VAL A 85 15.05 -10.61 17.18
N LYS A 86 14.63 -10.36 18.42
CA LYS A 86 15.49 -10.54 19.61
C LYS A 86 15.96 -11.99 19.73
N GLN A 87 15.07 -12.95 19.49
CA GLN A 87 15.43 -14.37 19.51
C GLN A 87 16.40 -14.72 18.37
N LEU A 88 16.13 -14.27 17.15
CA LEU A 88 17.03 -14.48 16.00
C LEU A 88 18.44 -13.92 16.24
N ARG A 89 18.57 -12.79 16.95
CA ARG A 89 19.89 -12.21 17.30
C ARG A 89 20.68 -13.10 18.26
N LYS A 90 20.01 -13.82 19.16
CA LYS A 90 20.65 -14.79 20.05
C LYS A 90 21.14 -16.01 19.26
N ASP A 91 20.36 -16.45 18.28
CA ASP A 91 20.60 -17.72 17.59
C ASP A 91 21.55 -17.60 16.38
N LEU A 92 21.51 -16.49 15.64
CA LEU A 92 22.18 -16.32 14.35
C LEU A 92 23.23 -15.19 14.32
N GLY A 93 23.41 -14.49 15.44
CA GLY A 93 24.19 -13.26 15.48
C GLY A 93 23.53 -12.09 14.72
N PHE A 94 24.16 -10.91 14.78
CA PHE A 94 23.53 -9.67 14.32
C PHE A 94 23.21 -9.66 12.81
N LYS A 95 24.16 -10.09 11.96
CA LYS A 95 24.00 -10.08 10.51
C LYS A 95 22.91 -11.08 10.06
N GLY A 96 22.95 -12.32 10.55
CA GLY A 96 21.97 -13.35 10.21
C GLY A 96 20.55 -12.96 10.65
N ALA A 97 20.42 -12.37 11.84
CA ALA A 97 19.13 -11.86 12.31
C ALA A 97 18.56 -10.74 11.43
N ARG A 98 19.42 -9.83 10.94
CA ARG A 98 19.00 -8.73 10.03
C ARG A 98 18.49 -9.26 8.70
N ASP A 99 19.19 -10.23 8.11
CA ASP A 99 18.79 -10.81 6.83
C ASP A 99 17.46 -11.58 6.95
N GLU A 100 17.27 -12.30 8.06
CA GLU A 100 16.02 -13.00 8.32
C GLU A 100 14.86 -12.03 8.63
N GLU A 101 15.14 -10.94 9.35
CA GLU A 101 14.17 -9.85 9.56
C GLU A 101 13.70 -9.27 8.22
N HIS A 102 14.62 -8.97 7.29
CA HIS A 102 14.28 -8.49 5.96
C HIS A 102 13.35 -9.46 5.23
N ARG A 103 13.64 -10.77 5.29
CA ARG A 103 12.80 -11.80 4.67
C ARG A 103 11.40 -11.86 5.27
N ILE A 104 11.29 -11.78 6.59
CA ILE A 104 9.99 -11.79 7.28
C ILE A 104 9.16 -10.56 6.87
N LEU A 105 9.77 -9.37 6.88
CA LEU A 105 9.10 -8.13 6.48
C LEU A 105 8.70 -8.14 4.99
N ALA A 106 9.57 -8.63 4.11
CA ALA A 106 9.25 -8.77 2.69
C ALA A 106 8.08 -9.73 2.43
N ARG A 107 7.99 -10.86 3.16
CA ARG A 107 6.81 -11.75 3.08
C ARG A 107 5.53 -11.07 3.57
N ARG A 108 5.62 -10.24 4.62
CA ARG A 108 4.48 -9.43 5.08
C ARG A 108 4.07 -8.41 4.03
N PHE A 109 5.02 -7.71 3.41
CA PHE A 109 4.76 -6.83 2.28
C PHE A 109 3.95 -7.54 1.20
N GLU A 110 4.40 -8.72 0.75
CA GLU A 110 3.70 -9.50 -0.29
C GLU A 110 2.26 -9.83 0.11
N SER A 111 2.03 -10.22 1.36
CA SER A 111 0.68 -10.51 1.85
C SER A 111 -0.22 -9.27 1.83
N TYR A 112 0.28 -8.12 2.28
CA TYR A 112 -0.45 -6.85 2.23
C TYR A 112 -0.77 -6.43 0.79
N TRP A 113 0.24 -6.46 -0.07
CA TRP A 113 0.12 -6.09 -1.47
C TRP A 113 -0.89 -6.99 -2.20
N ASN A 114 -0.81 -8.31 -2.02
CA ASN A 114 -1.71 -9.26 -2.67
C ASN A 114 -3.16 -9.05 -2.25
N ASN A 115 -3.39 -8.92 -0.94
CA ASN A 115 -4.73 -8.69 -0.40
C ASN A 115 -5.32 -7.37 -0.91
N TRP A 116 -4.49 -6.33 -1.01
CA TRP A 116 -4.91 -5.05 -1.56
C TRP A 116 -5.23 -5.15 -3.04
N MET A 117 -4.32 -5.68 -3.85
CA MET A 117 -4.48 -5.78 -5.31
C MET A 117 -5.65 -6.67 -5.68
N HIS A 118 -5.92 -7.73 -4.93
CA HIS A 118 -7.12 -8.54 -5.11
C HIS A 118 -8.41 -7.73 -4.95
N GLN A 119 -8.47 -6.87 -3.93
CA GLN A 119 -9.64 -6.01 -3.70
C GLN A 119 -9.81 -4.97 -4.80
N ILE A 120 -8.71 -4.35 -5.25
CA ILE A 120 -8.72 -3.46 -6.42
C ILE A 120 -9.19 -4.21 -7.66
N THR A 121 -8.66 -5.39 -7.94
CA THR A 121 -9.02 -6.20 -9.11
C THR A 121 -10.51 -6.55 -9.09
N LYS A 122 -11.06 -6.96 -7.94
CA LYS A 122 -12.50 -7.23 -7.79
C LYS A 122 -13.35 -5.98 -8.07
N ALA A 123 -13.00 -4.85 -7.47
CA ALA A 123 -13.71 -3.59 -7.68
C ALA A 123 -13.63 -3.14 -9.14
N THR A 124 -12.45 -3.26 -9.75
CA THR A 124 -12.21 -2.90 -11.15
C THR A 124 -12.99 -3.80 -12.09
N LYS A 125 -13.04 -5.11 -11.86
CA LYS A 125 -13.87 -6.04 -12.66
C LYS A 125 -15.34 -5.65 -12.63
N ALA A 126 -15.88 -5.31 -11.45
CA ALA A 126 -17.25 -4.85 -11.31
C ALA A 126 -17.48 -3.55 -12.11
N LEU A 127 -16.61 -2.55 -11.94
CA LEU A 127 -16.68 -1.29 -12.68
C LEU A 127 -16.56 -1.49 -14.19
N SER A 128 -15.63 -2.34 -14.65
CA SER A 128 -15.43 -2.65 -16.07
C SER A 128 -16.66 -3.32 -16.67
N TYR A 129 -17.28 -4.26 -15.96
CA TYR A 129 -18.52 -4.90 -16.42
C TYR A 129 -19.67 -3.88 -16.51
N THR A 130 -19.88 -3.07 -15.46
CA THR A 130 -20.90 -2.00 -15.48
C THR A 130 -20.65 -1.01 -16.61
N ASN A 131 -19.38 -0.66 -16.86
CA ASN A 131 -19.02 0.21 -17.95
C ASN A 131 -19.37 -0.45 -19.29
N TYR A 132 -18.90 -1.67 -19.53
CA TYR A 132 -19.19 -2.41 -20.75
C TYR A 132 -20.70 -2.53 -21.04
N ALA A 133 -21.50 -2.88 -20.03
CA ALA A 133 -22.93 -3.12 -20.20
C ALA A 133 -23.76 -1.84 -20.45
N LEU A 134 -23.32 -0.70 -19.92
CA LEU A 134 -24.12 0.54 -19.92
C LEU A 134 -23.50 1.69 -20.75
N CYS A 135 -22.32 1.48 -21.33
CA CYS A 135 -21.66 2.49 -22.15
C CYS A 135 -22.33 2.58 -23.52
N LYS A 136 -22.74 3.79 -23.91
CA LYS A 136 -23.31 4.04 -25.25
C LYS A 136 -22.20 4.29 -26.26
N GLN A 137 -22.50 4.13 -27.56
CA GLN A 137 -21.57 4.44 -28.64
C GLN A 137 -21.04 5.88 -28.51
N GLY A 138 -19.73 6.06 -28.66
CA GLY A 138 -19.04 7.35 -28.48
C GLY A 138 -18.75 7.74 -27.03
N GLN A 139 -19.19 6.98 -26.02
CA GLN A 139 -18.82 7.22 -24.62
C GLN A 139 -17.57 6.44 -24.22
N ARG A 140 -16.69 7.07 -23.43
CA ARG A 140 -15.55 6.40 -22.76
C ARG A 140 -15.97 5.74 -21.44
N LEU A 141 -16.91 6.37 -20.75
CA LEU A 141 -17.45 5.91 -19.46
C LEU A 141 -18.97 6.03 -19.40
N ALA A 142 -19.62 4.95 -18.99
CA ALA A 142 -21.04 4.89 -18.70
C ALA A 142 -21.43 5.92 -17.64
N LYS A 143 -22.63 6.50 -17.78
CA LYS A 143 -23.13 7.56 -16.87
C LYS A 143 -23.09 7.14 -15.38
N PRO A 144 -23.52 5.93 -14.97
CA PRO A 144 -23.47 5.53 -13.57
C PRO A 144 -22.04 5.47 -13.00
N VAL A 145 -21.08 4.92 -13.76
CA VAL A 145 -19.67 4.83 -13.34
C VAL A 145 -19.08 6.23 -13.10
N ARG A 146 -19.37 7.18 -14.00
CA ARG A 146 -18.95 8.57 -13.87
C ARG A 146 -19.53 9.24 -12.62
N LEU A 147 -20.82 9.04 -12.36
CA LEU A 147 -21.48 9.61 -11.18
C LEU A 147 -20.90 9.03 -9.89
N ILE A 148 -20.65 7.71 -9.82
CA ILE A 148 -19.99 7.08 -8.67
C ILE A 148 -18.61 7.67 -8.43
N GLN A 149 -17.80 7.89 -9.48
CA GLN A 149 -16.49 8.53 -9.35
C GLN A 149 -16.62 9.95 -8.76
N GLN A 150 -17.56 10.75 -9.27
CA GLN A 150 -17.79 12.11 -8.79
C GLN A 150 -18.24 12.16 -7.33
N THR A 151 -19.22 11.35 -6.95
CA THR A 151 -19.74 11.34 -5.57
C THR A 151 -18.70 10.85 -4.58
N THR A 152 -17.92 9.83 -4.95
CA THR A 152 -16.82 9.33 -4.12
C THR A 152 -15.75 10.39 -3.91
N MET A 153 -15.33 11.10 -4.97
CA MET A 153 -14.34 12.18 -4.86
C MET A 153 -14.84 13.36 -4.02
N GLN A 154 -16.12 13.72 -4.13
CA GLN A 154 -16.72 14.79 -3.33
C GLN A 154 -16.82 14.40 -1.85
N ALA A 155 -17.21 13.16 -1.55
CA ALA A 155 -17.27 12.66 -0.17
C ALA A 155 -15.90 12.72 0.52
N THR A 156 -14.82 12.36 -0.20
CA THR A 156 -13.45 12.45 0.32
C THR A 156 -13.04 13.90 0.64
N ARG A 157 -13.42 14.86 -0.21
CA ARG A 157 -13.12 16.29 0.05
C ARG A 157 -13.90 16.87 1.23
N GLN A 158 -15.10 16.37 1.49
CA GLN A 158 -15.94 16.83 2.60
C GLN A 158 -15.48 16.26 3.95
N SER A 159 -14.97 15.03 3.98
CA SER A 159 -14.37 14.46 5.20
C SER A 159 -13.06 15.16 5.57
N GLU A 160 -12.31 15.70 4.60
CA GLU A 160 -11.12 16.52 4.84
C GLU A 160 -11.45 17.91 5.43
N LYS A 161 -12.58 18.53 5.03
CA LYS A 161 -12.99 19.85 5.53
C LYS A 161 -13.62 19.83 6.93
N LYS A 162 -14.08 18.69 7.42
CA LYS A 162 -14.68 18.55 8.77
C LYS A 162 -13.66 18.38 9.90
N GLN A 163 -12.35 18.45 9.61
CA GLN A 163 -11.32 18.57 10.65
C GLN A 163 -10.74 19.99 10.65
N PRO A 164 -11.41 20.93 11.33
CA PRO A 164 -10.71 21.72 12.34
C PRO A 164 -11.56 21.93 13.60
N GLY A 165 -11.00 21.54 14.75
CA GLY A 165 -11.39 22.08 16.06
C GLY A 165 -12.73 21.62 16.65
N ASP A 166 -12.76 20.44 17.27
CA ASP A 166 -13.56 20.24 18.49
C ASP A 166 -12.58 20.01 19.66
N ILE A 167 -11.79 21.05 19.93
CA ILE A 167 -11.32 21.33 21.29
C ILE A 167 -12.12 22.56 21.70
N CYS A 168 -13.23 22.33 22.38
CA CYS A 168 -13.92 23.30 23.20
C CYS A 168 -14.32 22.50 24.44
N GLU A 169 -13.47 22.50 25.47
CA GLU A 169 -13.75 23.29 26.68
C GLU A 169 -15.25 23.44 26.94
N LYS A 170 -15.75 22.60 27.84
CA LYS A 170 -16.98 22.69 28.66
C LYS A 170 -17.14 21.29 29.29
N ASN A 171 -17.03 21.04 30.59
CA ASN A 171 -17.34 21.82 31.78
C ASN A 171 -16.37 21.33 32.89
N MET A 172 -15.84 22.23 33.73
CA MET A 172 -16.29 22.42 35.13
C MET A 172 -16.64 21.13 35.86
#